data_AF-A0A3P6RX11-F1
#
_entry.id   AF-A0A3P6RX11-F1
#
_cell.length_a   1.000
_cell.length_b   1.000
_cell.length_c   1.000
_cell.angle_alpha   90.00
_cell.angle_beta   90.00
_cell.angle_gamma   90.00
#
_symmetry.space_group_name_H-M   'P 1'
#
loop_
_entity.id
_entity.type
_entity.pdbx_description
1 polymer ?
#
loop_
_entity_poly.entity_id
_entity_poly.type
_entity_poly.pdbx_seq_one_letter_code
_entity_poly.pdbx_strand_id
1 'polypeptide(L)'
;MQLQLLTKQMAIFVVFLVWSLGFLHTVPYFWRASCYIYFDSTKWTWIFADTPCGKIFYYVANYEIVVLFATVVIDCITVLKFKQYTKAIVPQNADVRIISDTQKRKYRIETRFFKQVSVWARR
;
A
#
# COMPACT_ATOMS: atom_id res chain seq x y z
N MET A 1 23.73 3.99 13.38
CA MET A 1 22.69 4.13 14.42
C MET A 1 21.52 3.24 14.02
N GLN A 2 21.53 1.97 14.44
CA GLN A 2 20.43 1.04 14.13
C GLN A 2 19.27 1.35 15.07
N LEU A 3 18.14 1.78 14.51
CA LEU A 3 16.93 2.09 15.24
C LEU A 3 16.27 0.77 15.69
N GLN A 4 16.72 0.22 16.81
CA GLN A 4 16.13 -0.94 17.52
C GLN A 4 14.78 -0.56 18.19
N LEU A 5 13.92 0.22 17.52
CA LEU A 5 12.78 0.88 18.17
C LEU A 5 11.54 -0.01 18.33
N LEU A 6 11.41 -1.08 17.54
CA LEU A 6 10.20 -1.90 17.52
C LEU A 6 10.53 -3.36 17.83
N THR A 7 10.49 -3.71 19.12
CA THR A 7 10.54 -5.11 19.54
C THR A 7 9.21 -5.80 19.20
N LYS A 8 9.26 -7.12 18.94
CA LYS A 8 8.08 -7.94 18.59
C LYS A 8 6.91 -7.76 19.57
N GLN A 9 7.21 -7.62 20.86
CA GLN A 9 6.21 -7.42 21.92
C GLN A 9 5.48 -6.06 21.78
N MET A 10 6.21 -4.99 21.45
CA MET A 10 5.62 -3.67 21.23
C MET A 10 4.76 -3.64 19.96
N ALA A 11 5.17 -4.34 18.91
CA ALA A 11 4.36 -4.46 17.70
C ALA A 11 3.01 -5.15 17.97
N ILE A 12 3.02 -6.26 18.71
CA ILE A 12 1.78 -6.97 19.09
C ILE A 12 0.87 -6.07 19.94
N PHE A 13 1.44 -5.36 20.91
CA PHE A 13 0.70 -4.42 21.75
C PHE A 13 0.06 -3.30 20.92
N VAL A 14 0.81 -2.68 20.01
CA VAL A 14 0.30 -1.62 19.12
C VAL A 14 -0.83 -2.14 18.23
N VAL A 15 -0.70 -3.34 17.66
CA VAL A 15 -1.76 -3.94 16.84
C VAL A 15 -3.05 -4.13 17.66
N PHE A 16 -2.95 -4.68 18.87
CA PHE A 16 -4.11 -4.85 19.74
C PHE A 16 -4.76 -3.52 20.13
N LEU A 17 -3.94 -2.51 20.42
CA LEU A 17 -4.40 -1.16 20.76
C LEU A 17 -5.17 -0.55 19.57
N VAL A 18 -4.61 -0.60 18.36
CA VAL A 18 -5.27 -0.08 17.15
C VAL A 18 -6.61 -0.79 16.89
N TRP A 19 -6.65 -2.11 17.03
CA TRP A 19 -7.90 -2.87 16.89
C TRP A 19 -8.96 -2.47 17.92
N SER A 20 -8.57 -2.33 19.20
CA SER A 20 -9.53 -1.95 20.25
C SER A 20 -10.08 -0.54 20.05
N LEU A 21 -9.25 0.42 19.63
CA LEU A 21 -9.71 1.76 19.24
C LEU A 21 -10.64 1.71 18.02
N GLY A 22 -10.34 0.89 17.01
CA GLY A 22 -11.19 0.72 15.84
C GLY A 22 -12.58 0.18 16.19
N PHE A 23 -12.64 -0.83 17.07
CA PHE A 23 -13.91 -1.33 17.59
C PHE A 23 -14.66 -0.26 18.37
N LEU A 24 -13.97 0.45 19.28
CA LEU A 24 -14.59 1.50 20.10
C LEU A 24 -15.17 2.64 19.23
N HIS A 25 -14.47 3.00 18.14
CA HIS A 25 -14.94 4.01 17.18
C HIS A 25 -16.15 3.54 16.37
N THR A 26 -16.22 2.24 16.06
CA THR A 26 -17.27 1.66 15.20
C THR A 26 -18.56 1.32 15.98
N VAL A 27 -18.46 0.97 17.26
CA VAL A 27 -19.61 0.61 18.13
C VAL A 27 -20.75 1.65 18.12
N PRO A 28 -20.49 2.97 18.23
CA PRO A 28 -21.51 4.00 18.17
C PRO A 28 -22.43 3.96 16.93
N TYR A 29 -21.92 3.51 15.78
CA TYR A 29 -22.70 3.42 14.54
C TYR A 29 -23.84 2.39 14.63
N PHE A 30 -23.63 1.33 15.41
CA PHE A 30 -24.61 0.24 15.55
C PHE A 30 -25.50 0.39 16.78
N TRP A 31 -25.07 1.14 17.80
CA TRP A 31 -25.79 1.23 19.07
C TRP A 31 -26.87 2.33 19.09
N ARG A 32 -26.66 3.45 18.38
CA ARG A 32 -27.62 4.56 18.37
C ARG A 32 -28.29 4.72 17.02
N ALA A 33 -29.61 4.49 16.97
CA ALA A 33 -30.43 4.74 15.79
C ALA A 33 -30.36 6.18 15.26
N SER A 34 -29.98 7.15 16.12
CA SER A 34 -29.84 8.57 15.78
C SER A 34 -28.49 8.95 15.15
N CYS A 35 -27.60 7.97 14.96
CA CYS A 35 -26.22 8.18 14.51
C CYS A 35 -25.97 7.38 13.23
N TYR A 36 -26.63 7.77 12.14
CA TYR A 36 -26.47 7.14 10.84
C TYR A 36 -25.51 7.94 9.94
N ILE A 37 -24.89 7.22 9.01
CA ILE A 37 -24.12 7.76 7.89
C ILE A 37 -24.61 7.08 6.62
N TYR A 38 -24.83 7.84 5.55
CA TYR A 38 -25.17 7.27 4.25
C TYR A 38 -24.48 8.05 3.14
N PHE A 39 -24.27 7.35 2.02
CA PHE A 39 -23.68 7.94 0.83
C PHE A 39 -24.79 8.39 -0.13
N ASP A 40 -24.81 9.68 -0.46
CA ASP A 40 -25.69 10.20 -1.50
C ASP A 40 -24.98 10.13 -2.85
N SER A 41 -25.43 9.19 -3.70
CA SER A 41 -24.85 8.96 -5.03
C SER A 41 -25.16 10.08 -6.04
N THR A 42 -26.18 10.91 -5.79
CA THR A 42 -26.52 12.02 -6.69
C THR A 42 -25.59 13.21 -6.50
N LYS A 43 -25.20 13.47 -5.25
CA LYS A 43 -24.30 14.58 -4.88
C LYS A 43 -22.85 14.14 -4.71
N TRP A 44 -22.58 12.83 -4.72
CA TRP A 44 -21.25 12.25 -4.43
C TRP A 44 -20.70 12.68 -3.06
N THR A 45 -21.59 12.79 -2.07
CA THR A 45 -21.24 13.24 -0.73
C THR A 45 -21.72 12.27 0.34
N TRP A 46 -20.90 12.06 1.35
CA TRP A 46 -21.31 11.40 2.59
C TRP A 46 -22.14 12.36 3.43
N ILE A 47 -23.35 11.94 3.79
CA ILE A 47 -24.27 12.72 4.62
C ILE A 47 -24.28 12.09 6.02
N PHE A 48 -24.00 12.95 7.01
CA PHE A 48 -24.00 12.60 8.43
C PHE A 48 -25.30 13.09 9.06
N ALA A 49 -25.81 12.39 10.07
CA ALA A 49 -26.99 12.82 10.80
C ALA A 49 -26.79 14.21 11.47
N ASP A 50 -27.82 15.07 11.45
CA ASP A 50 -27.84 16.38 12.13
C ASP A 50 -28.01 16.25 13.65
N THR A 51 -27.23 15.38 14.26
CA THR A 51 -27.22 15.12 15.70
C THR A 51 -25.82 15.37 16.26
N PRO A 52 -25.65 15.57 17.58
CA PRO A 52 -24.33 15.79 18.17
C PRO A 52 -23.32 14.68 17.82
N CYS A 53 -23.77 13.43 17.66
CA CYS A 53 -22.90 12.34 17.23
C CYS A 53 -22.48 12.45 15.76
N GLY A 54 -23.40 12.79 14.85
CA GLY A 54 -23.07 12.99 13.43
C GLY A 54 -22.06 14.12 13.23
N LYS A 55 -22.15 15.20 14.02
CA LYS A 55 -21.15 16.28 14.02
C LYS A 55 -19.76 15.80 14.46
N ILE A 56 -19.67 14.97 15.50
CA ILE A 56 -18.39 14.39 15.94
C ILE A 56 -17.81 13.49 14.84
N PHE A 57 -18.63 12.64 14.21
CA PHE A 57 -18.16 11.78 13.12
C PHE A 57 -17.67 12.56 11.91
N TYR A 58 -18.32 13.67 11.57
CA TYR A 58 -17.84 14.55 10.52
C TYR A 58 -16.41 15.05 10.80
N TYR A 59 -16.11 15.46 12.03
CA TYR A 59 -14.75 15.89 12.39
C TYR A 59 -13.75 14.73 12.35
N VAL A 60 -14.13 13.55 12.87
CA VAL A 60 -13.25 12.38 12.86
C VAL A 60 -12.96 11.91 11.44
N ALA A 61 -13.97 11.82 10.57
CA ALA A 61 -13.80 11.44 9.17
C ALA A 61 -12.85 12.39 8.42
N ASN A 62 -12.96 13.71 8.66
CA ASN A 62 -12.01 14.67 8.08
C ASN A 62 -10.58 14.47 8.60
N TYR A 63 -10.42 14.17 9.89
CA TYR A 63 -9.11 13.84 10.47
C TYR A 63 -8.53 12.55 9.86
N GLU A 64 -9.34 11.51 9.66
CA GLU A 64 -8.92 10.26 9.02
C GLU A 64 -8.37 10.49 7.60
N ILE A 65 -8.99 11.37 6.81
CA ILE A 65 -8.48 11.74 5.48
C ILE A 65 -7.09 12.37 5.57
N VAL A 66 -6.85 13.24 6.56
CA VAL A 66 -5.53 13.85 6.78
C VAL A 66 -4.49 12.80 7.15
N VAL A 67 -4.85 11.84 8.02
CA VAL A 67 -3.98 10.73 8.40
C VAL A 67 -3.66 9.86 7.19
N LEU A 68 -4.65 9.50 6.37
CA LEU A 68 -4.45 8.72 5.14
C LEU A 68 -3.51 9.44 4.16
N PHE A 69 -3.69 10.74 3.98
CA PHE A 69 -2.79 11.54 3.15
C PHE A 69 -1.35 11.52 3.69
N ALA A 70 -1.17 11.70 5.00
CA ALA A 70 0.15 11.61 5.63
C ALA A 70 0.78 10.23 5.46
N THR A 71 0.01 9.14 5.61
CA THR A 71 0.48 7.77 5.36
C THR A 71 0.96 7.59 3.93
N VAL A 72 0.20 8.05 2.93
CA VAL A 72 0.61 7.99 1.52
C VAL A 72 1.92 8.74 1.29
N VAL A 73 2.10 9.91 1.90
CA VAL A 73 3.35 10.68 1.82
C VAL A 73 4.52 9.90 2.43
N ILE A 74 4.33 9.31 3.61
CA ILE A 74 5.35 8.49 4.29
C ILE A 74 5.71 7.27 3.44
N ASP A 75 4.74 6.59 2.86
CA ASP A 75 4.95 5.44 1.98
C ASP A 75 5.72 5.84 0.71
N CYS A 76 5.37 6.99 0.09
CA CYS A 76 6.11 7.52 -1.05
C CYS A 76 7.57 7.80 -0.69
N ILE A 77 7.83 8.44 0.45
CA ILE A 77 9.19 8.70 0.93
C ILE A 77 9.94 7.39 1.15
N THR A 78 9.29 6.40 1.77
CA THR A 78 9.86 5.09 2.04
C THR A 78 10.24 4.37 0.75
N VAL A 79 9.37 4.38 -0.27
CA VAL A 79 9.64 3.80 -1.60
C VAL A 79 10.79 4.53 -2.29
N LEU A 80 10.85 5.86 -2.22
CA LEU A 80 11.93 6.65 -2.81
C LEU A 80 13.27 6.35 -2.14
N LYS A 81 13.30 6.33 -0.81
CA LYS A 81 14.50 5.97 -0.03
C LYS A 81 14.93 4.54 -0.33
N PHE A 82 14.00 3.58 -0.37
CA PHE A 82 14.29 2.20 -0.73
C PHE A 82 14.93 2.11 -2.12
N LYS A 83 14.36 2.79 -3.13
CA LYS A 83 14.96 2.87 -4.48
C LYS A 83 16.36 3.48 -4.47
N GLN A 84 16.62 4.50 -3.65
CA GLN A 84 17.95 5.11 -3.51
C GLN A 84 18.95 4.15 -2.86
N TYR A 85 18.57 3.46 -1.77
CA TYR A 85 19.41 2.43 -1.14
C TYR A 85 19.70 1.28 -2.11
N THR A 86 18.68 0.78 -2.82
CA THR A 86 18.87 -0.25 -3.84
C THR A 86 19.79 0.25 -4.96
N LYS A 87 19.61 1.48 -5.47
CA LYS A 87 20.49 2.05 -6.52
C LYS A 87 21.91 2.36 -6.04
N ALA A 88 22.13 2.57 -4.74
CA ALA A 88 23.45 2.81 -4.15
C ALA A 88 24.20 1.51 -3.80
N ILE A 89 23.47 0.41 -3.58
CA ILE A 89 24.05 -0.93 -3.34
C ILE A 89 24.22 -1.72 -4.65
N VAL A 90 23.30 -1.56 -5.61
CA VAL A 90 23.38 -2.19 -6.96
C VAL A 90 24.55 -1.72 -7.86
N PRO A 91 25.30 -0.61 -7.65
CA PRO A 91 26.54 -0.37 -8.39
C PRO A 91 27.61 -1.43 -8.11
N GLN A 92 27.51 -2.18 -7.00
CA GLN A 92 28.36 -3.37 -6.74
C GLN A 92 27.87 -4.65 -7.43
N ASN A 93 26.61 -4.69 -7.89
CA ASN A 93 26.01 -5.86 -8.53
C ASN A 93 26.09 -5.75 -10.06
N ALA A 94 27.30 -5.52 -10.59
CA ALA A 94 27.57 -5.77 -12.01
C ALA A 94 27.07 -7.17 -12.43
N ASP A 95 27.15 -8.14 -11.51
CA ASP A 95 26.65 -9.50 -11.67
C ASP A 95 25.14 -9.61 -11.91
N VAL A 96 24.29 -8.83 -11.21
CA VAL A 96 22.82 -8.90 -11.40
C VAL A 96 22.40 -8.30 -12.73
N ARG A 97 23.09 -7.24 -13.19
CA ARG A 97 22.88 -6.72 -14.55
C ARG A 97 23.32 -7.74 -15.60
N ILE A 98 24.49 -8.36 -15.42
CA ILE A 98 25.00 -9.42 -16.30
C ILE A 98 24.04 -10.62 -16.34
N ILE A 99 23.45 -11.04 -15.21
CA ILE A 99 22.45 -12.12 -15.17
C ILE A 99 21.18 -11.73 -15.95
N SER A 100 20.68 -10.50 -15.77
CA SER A 100 19.49 -10.03 -16.51
C SER A 100 19.75 -9.89 -18.02
N ASP A 101 20.95 -9.45 -18.41
CA ASP A 101 21.35 -9.27 -19.81
C ASP A 101 21.66 -10.62 -20.47
N THR A 102 22.28 -11.57 -19.75
CA THR A 102 22.46 -12.95 -20.24
C THR A 102 21.12 -13.67 -20.37
N GLN A 103 20.16 -13.45 -19.45
CA GLN A 103 18.83 -14.04 -19.54
C GLN A 103 18.00 -13.44 -20.70
N LYS A 104 18.06 -12.12 -20.92
CA LYS A 104 17.48 -11.47 -22.11
C LYS A 104 18.13 -11.95 -23.42
N ARG A 105 19.46 -12.18 -23.42
CA ARG A 105 20.19 -12.69 -24.57
C ARG A 105 19.81 -14.14 -24.88
N LYS A 106 19.66 -15.00 -23.86
CA LYS A 106 19.17 -16.38 -24.01
C LYS A 106 17.78 -16.42 -24.63
N TYR A 107 16.84 -15.61 -24.14
CA TYR A 107 15.49 -15.53 -24.71
C TYR A 107 15.49 -15.08 -26.19
N ARG A 108 16.35 -14.12 -26.56
CA ARG A 108 16.49 -13.66 -27.95
C ARG A 108 17.08 -14.74 -28.87
N ILE A 109 17.90 -15.62 -28.34
CA ILE A 109 18.50 -16.73 -29.10
C ILE A 109 17.46 -17.86 -29.27
N GLU A 110 16.73 -18.22 -28.22
CA GLU A 110 15.65 -19.23 -28.27
C GLU A 110 14.58 -18.87 -29.31
N THR A 111 14.11 -17.62 -29.30
CA THR A 111 13.10 -17.14 -30.27
C THR A 111 13.58 -17.18 -31.72
N ARG A 112 14.89 -17.07 -31.98
CA ARG A 112 15.47 -17.25 -33.34
C ARG A 112 15.54 -18.72 -33.72
N PHE A 113 15.90 -19.60 -32.79
CA PHE A 113 15.88 -21.04 -33.03
C PHE A 113 14.48 -21.55 -33.37
N PHE A 114 13.43 -21.11 -32.66
CA PHE A 114 12.05 -21.53 -32.99
C PHE A 114 11.60 -21.06 -34.38
N LYS A 115 12.03 -19.88 -34.83
CA LYS A 115 11.78 -19.43 -36.21
C LYS A 115 12.55 -20.26 -37.24
N GLN A 116 13.78 -20.66 -36.94
CA GLN A 116 14.55 -21.52 -37.84
C GLN A 116 13.96 -22.94 -37.92
N VAL A 117 13.60 -23.56 -36.79
CA VAL A 117 12.98 -24.89 -36.77
C VAL A 117 11.64 -24.90 -37.51
N SER A 118 10.81 -23.88 -37.34
CA SER A 118 9.54 -23.77 -38.06
C SER A 118 9.69 -23.51 -39.57
N VAL A 119 10.80 -22.90 -40.01
CA VAL A 119 11.14 -22.76 -41.44
C VAL A 119 11.68 -24.07 -42.02
N TRP A 120 12.46 -24.83 -41.26
CA TRP A 120 12.98 -26.14 -41.68
C TRP A 120 11.90 -27.23 -41.68
N ALA A 121 10.90 -27.17 -40.80
CA ALA A 121 9.77 -28.11 -40.76
C ALA A 121 8.72 -27.89 -41.87
N ARG A 122 8.87 -26.85 -42.70
CA ARG A 122 7.98 -26.53 -43.83
C ARG A 122 8.58 -26.89 -45.19
N ARG A 123 9.76 -27.50 -45.22
CA ARG A 123 10.45 -27.95 -46.42
C ARG A 123 10.51 -29.47 -46.42
#